data_AF-A0A1V5KQB1-F1
#
_entry.id   AF-A0A1V5KQB1-F1
#
_cell.length_a   1.000
_cell.length_b   1.000
_cell.length_c   1.000
_cell.angle_alpha   90.00
_cell.angle_beta   90.00
_cell.angle_gamma   90.00
#
_symmetry.space_group_name_H-M   'P 1'
#
loop_
_entity.id
_entity.type
_entity.pdbx_description
1 polymer ?
#
loop_
_entity_poly.entity_id
_entity_poly.type
_entity_poly.pdbx_seq_one_letter_code
_entity_poly.pdbx_strand_id
1 'polypeptide(L)'
;MVVWEFGNKEESMRKFTMIEIGVVMAIIALLATIVVFKMTGGEDASKANKAVAMAEALNIAQQGWDLRNPNGTWPASTKARYEALTAGGHLPGWPVTWAEFVNTLPGYLPRRYPAYGVYPGVSPSTKATVWRFGKVWSFSDADSKQITY
;
A
#
# COMPACT_ATOMS: atom_id res chain seq x y z
N MET A 1 47.38 62.71 -15.18
CA MET A 1 47.80 61.31 -15.01
C MET A 1 47.19 60.82 -13.71
N VAL A 2 46.12 60.03 -13.79
CA VAL A 2 45.39 59.54 -12.60
C VAL A 2 45.82 58.10 -12.38
N VAL A 3 46.52 57.85 -11.27
CA VAL A 3 46.90 56.51 -10.84
C VAL A 3 45.77 55.99 -9.95
N TRP A 4 45.20 54.86 -10.34
CA TRP A 4 44.18 54.15 -9.56
C TRP A 4 44.89 53.08 -8.72
N GLU A 5 44.88 53.22 -7.40
CA GLU A 5 45.29 52.14 -6.49
C GLU A 5 44.10 51.18 -6.30
N PHE A 6 44.22 49.99 -6.89
CA PHE A 6 43.31 48.89 -6.60
C PHE A 6 43.65 48.35 -5.22
N GLY A 7 42.94 48.85 -4.20
CA GLY A 7 42.94 48.28 -2.87
C GLY A 7 42.48 46.82 -2.94
N ASN A 8 43.45 45.91 -2.83
CA ASN A 8 43.20 44.47 -2.81
C ASN A 8 42.57 44.14 -1.45
N LYS A 9 41.23 44.06 -1.40
CA LYS A 9 40.53 43.57 -0.21
C LYS A 9 40.79 42.07 -0.15
N GLU A 10 41.73 41.66 0.69
CA GLU A 10 41.90 40.24 1.00
C GLU A 10 40.60 39.73 1.63
N GLU A 11 39.77 39.05 0.83
CA GLU A 11 38.68 38.26 1.35
C GLU A 11 39.30 37.17 2.21
N SER A 12 39.15 37.28 3.53
CA SER A 12 39.59 36.27 4.47
C SER A 12 38.88 34.95 4.13
N MET A 13 39.52 34.11 3.33
CA MET A 13 39.10 32.75 3.07
C MET A 13 39.13 32.01 4.41
N ARG A 14 37.99 31.97 5.11
CA ARG A 14 37.82 31.25 6.37
C ARG A 14 38.17 29.79 6.10
N LYS A 15 39.34 29.38 6.60
CA LYS A 15 39.84 28.01 6.47
C LYS A 15 38.94 27.11 7.29
N PHE A 16 38.11 26.33 6.61
CA PHE A 16 37.21 25.34 7.20
C PHE A 16 38.06 24.33 8.00
N THR A 17 37.79 24.20 9.29
CA THR A 17 38.64 23.41 10.18
C THR A 17 38.30 21.92 10.06
N MET A 18 39.28 21.05 10.34
CA MET A 18 39.08 19.59 10.29
C MET A 18 38.01 19.12 11.29
N ILE A 19 37.88 19.84 12.42
CA ILE A 19 36.81 19.65 13.41
C ILE A 19 35.44 19.97 12.82
N GLU A 20 35.31 21.06 12.06
CA GLU A 20 34.05 21.43 11.41
C GLU A 20 33.58 20.36 10.42
N ILE A 21 34.51 19.76 9.65
CA ILE A 21 34.18 18.62 8.77
C ILE A 21 33.72 17.42 9.61
N GLY A 22 34.40 17.10 10.70
CA GLY A 22 34.03 16.00 11.59
C GLY A 22 32.63 16.15 12.19
N VAL A 23 32.28 17.36 12.63
CA VAL A 23 30.95 17.68 13.18
C VAL A 23 29.88 17.59 12.10
N VAL A 24 30.12 18.12 10.90
CA VAL A 24 29.17 18.03 9.78
C VAL A 24 28.91 16.58 9.39
N MET A 25 29.95 15.75 9.31
CA MET A 25 29.81 14.32 8.99
C MET A 25 29.04 13.55 10.07
N ALA A 26 29.24 13.88 11.35
CA ALA A 26 28.48 13.30 12.45
C ALA A 26 26.99 13.65 12.36
N ILE A 27 26.65 14.90 12.04
CA ILE A 27 25.26 15.35 11.86
C ILE A 27 24.62 14.64 10.66
N ILE A 28 25.33 14.52 9.53
CA ILE A 28 24.83 13.81 8.34
C ILE A 28 24.54 12.34 8.65
N ALA A 29 25.43 11.64 9.36
CA ALA A 29 25.24 10.24 9.74
C ALA A 29 23.99 10.07 10.62
N LEU A 30 23.77 10.98 11.57
CA LEU A 30 22.62 10.95 12.47
C LEU A 30 21.31 11.22 11.70
N LEU A 31 21.28 12.21 10.81
CA LEU A 31 20.13 12.47 9.94
C LEU A 31 19.82 11.30 8.99
N ALA A 32 20.86 10.68 8.41
CA ALA A 32 20.70 9.56 7.50
C ALA A 32 20.00 8.36 8.17
N THR A 33 20.33 8.06 9.44
CA THR A 33 19.66 6.98 10.18
C THR A 33 18.17 7.27 10.42
N ILE A 34 17.79 8.50 10.77
CA ILE A 34 16.39 8.89 11.01
C ILE A 34 15.53 8.76 9.74
N VAL A 35 16.09 9.10 8.57
CA VAL A 35 15.38 9.03 7.29
C VAL A 35 15.01 7.60 6.92
N VAL A 36 15.89 6.62 7.17
CA VAL A 36 15.66 5.20 6.84
C VAL A 36 14.46 4.63 7.61
N PHE A 37 14.29 4.99 8.89
CA PHE A 37 13.17 4.50 9.70
C PHE A 37 11.80 5.04 9.24
N LYS A 38 11.74 6.21 8.61
CA LYS A 38 10.47 6.80 8.16
C LYS A 38 9.97 6.23 6.82
N MET A 39 10.85 5.76 5.96
CA MET A 39 10.45 5.28 4.61
C MET A 39 9.81 3.89 4.64
N THR A 40 10.20 3.01 5.56
CA THR A 40 9.73 1.62 5.60
C THR A 40 8.31 1.45 6.11
N GLY A 41 7.78 2.36 6.93
CA GLY A 41 6.41 2.30 7.44
C GLY A 41 5.33 2.76 6.45
N GLY A 42 5.68 3.65 5.50
CA GLY A 42 4.71 4.25 4.57
C GLY A 42 4.12 3.27 3.55
N GLU A 43 4.89 2.27 3.13
CA GLU A 43 4.43 1.26 2.18
C GLU A 43 3.34 0.36 2.76
N ASP A 44 3.39 0.02 4.06
CA ASP A 44 2.37 -0.82 4.71
C ASP A 44 1.02 -0.09 4.80
N ALA A 45 1.05 1.17 5.25
CA ALA A 45 -0.15 2.01 5.34
C ALA A 45 -0.81 2.22 3.96
N SER A 46 -0.02 2.42 2.91
CA SER A 46 -0.53 2.56 1.55
C SER A 46 -1.21 1.28 1.04
N LYS A 47 -0.61 0.10 1.31
CA LYS A 47 -1.20 -1.19 0.96
C LYS A 47 -2.50 -1.46 1.72
N ALA A 48 -2.53 -1.14 3.01
CA ALA A 48 -3.73 -1.25 3.83
C ALA A 48 -4.86 -0.38 3.26
N ASN A 49 -4.60 0.90 3.01
CA ASN A 49 -5.58 1.83 2.45
C ASN A 49 -6.10 1.38 1.08
N LYS A 50 -5.23 0.84 0.23
CA LYS A 50 -5.64 0.25 -1.06
C LYS A 50 -6.59 -0.94 -0.87
N ALA A 51 -6.31 -1.81 0.10
CA ALA A 51 -7.16 -2.95 0.41
C ALA A 51 -8.54 -2.51 0.95
N VAL A 52 -8.60 -1.43 1.74
CA VAL A 52 -9.88 -0.84 2.21
C VAL A 52 -10.72 -0.34 1.04
N ALA A 53 -10.13 0.48 0.17
CA ALA A 53 -10.83 1.01 -0.99
C ALA A 53 -11.35 -0.10 -1.90
N MET A 54 -10.59 -1.19 -2.03
CA MET A 54 -11.02 -2.39 -2.75
C MET A 54 -12.16 -3.13 -2.06
N ALA A 55 -12.15 -3.22 -0.72
CA ALA A 55 -13.24 -3.81 0.04
C ALA A 55 -14.54 -3.00 -0.08
N GLU A 56 -14.45 -1.67 -0.09
CA GLU A 56 -15.59 -0.78 -0.33
C GLU A 56 -16.16 -0.97 -1.74
N ALA A 57 -15.30 -1.03 -2.76
CA ALA A 57 -15.73 -1.31 -4.13
C ALA A 57 -16.45 -2.69 -4.24
N LEU A 58 -15.96 -3.71 -3.54
CA LEU A 58 -16.63 -5.01 -3.45
C LEU A 58 -17.98 -4.93 -2.75
N ASN A 59 -18.09 -4.18 -1.65
CA ASN A 59 -19.37 -3.99 -0.96
C ASN A 59 -20.41 -3.38 -1.89
N ILE A 60 -20.03 -2.35 -2.64
CA ILE A 60 -20.90 -1.70 -3.62
C ILE A 60 -21.29 -2.70 -4.73
N ALA A 61 -20.32 -3.48 -5.21
CA ALA A 61 -20.58 -4.49 -6.24
C ALA A 61 -21.54 -5.59 -5.77
N GLN A 62 -21.39 -6.06 -4.52
CA GLN A 62 -22.28 -7.04 -3.89
C GLN A 62 -23.71 -6.51 -3.78
N GLN A 63 -23.88 -5.26 -3.32
CA GLN A 63 -25.19 -4.60 -3.27
C GLN A 63 -25.78 -4.44 -4.69
N GLY A 64 -24.95 -4.07 -5.67
CA GLY A 64 -25.36 -3.97 -7.06
C GLY A 64 -25.84 -5.30 -7.65
N TRP A 65 -25.18 -6.40 -7.29
CA TRP A 65 -25.60 -7.74 -7.68
C TRP A 65 -26.93 -8.13 -7.03
N ASP A 66 -27.09 -7.87 -5.72
CA ASP A 66 -28.32 -8.17 -4.99
C ASP A 66 -29.54 -7.44 -5.60
N LEU A 67 -29.35 -6.17 -5.99
CA LEU A 67 -30.37 -5.37 -6.66
C LEU A 67 -30.73 -5.90 -8.07
N ARG A 68 -29.75 -6.43 -8.81
CA ARG A 68 -29.99 -6.99 -10.15
C ARG A 68 -30.51 -8.43 -10.13
N ASN A 69 -30.22 -9.16 -9.06
CA ASN A 69 -30.54 -10.57 -8.92
C ASN A 69 -31.32 -10.82 -7.60
N PRO A 70 -32.50 -10.21 -7.41
CA PRO A 70 -33.24 -10.29 -6.15
C PRO A 70 -33.72 -11.71 -5.78
N ASN A 71 -33.86 -12.58 -6.78
CA ASN A 71 -34.20 -14.00 -6.61
C ASN A 71 -32.99 -14.93 -6.85
N GLY A 72 -31.80 -14.36 -7.06
CA GLY A 72 -30.58 -15.11 -7.33
C GLY A 72 -30.00 -15.71 -6.05
N THR A 73 -29.55 -16.95 -6.11
CA THR A 73 -28.79 -17.54 -5.01
C THR A 73 -27.36 -17.00 -5.03
N TRP A 74 -26.93 -16.36 -3.94
CA TRP A 74 -25.55 -15.90 -3.82
C TRP A 74 -24.58 -17.08 -3.89
N PRO A 75 -23.52 -17.01 -4.71
CA PRO A 75 -22.63 -18.15 -4.89
C PRO A 75 -21.92 -18.57 -3.59
N ALA A 76 -21.80 -19.88 -3.38
CA ALA A 76 -21.22 -20.43 -2.15
C ALA A 76 -19.69 -20.30 -2.07
N SER A 77 -18.99 -20.39 -3.20
CA SER A 77 -17.52 -20.31 -3.25
C SER A 77 -17.05 -18.89 -3.56
N THR A 78 -15.93 -18.49 -2.95
CA THR A 78 -15.30 -17.19 -3.20
C THR A 78 -15.03 -16.95 -4.69
N LYS A 79 -14.53 -17.97 -5.41
CA LYS A 79 -14.30 -17.90 -6.85
C LYS A 79 -15.58 -17.58 -7.63
N ALA A 80 -16.66 -18.30 -7.35
CA ALA A 80 -17.93 -18.10 -8.04
C ALA A 80 -18.55 -16.73 -7.72
N ARG A 81 -18.34 -16.19 -6.50
CA ARG A 81 -18.77 -14.83 -6.15
C ARG A 81 -18.04 -13.79 -6.99
N TYR A 82 -16.73 -13.93 -7.16
CA TYR A 82 -15.97 -13.03 -8.03
C TYR A 82 -16.42 -13.10 -9.48
N GLU A 83 -16.55 -14.31 -10.02
CA GLU A 83 -17.01 -14.51 -11.39
C GLU A 83 -18.42 -13.90 -11.59
N ALA A 84 -19.32 -14.02 -10.62
CA ALA A 84 -20.64 -13.40 -10.67
C ALA A 84 -20.59 -11.86 -10.67
N LEU A 85 -19.72 -11.26 -9.85
CA LEU A 85 -19.57 -9.80 -9.78
C LEU A 85 -18.92 -9.22 -11.04
N THR A 86 -17.91 -9.91 -11.57
CA THR A 86 -17.23 -9.52 -12.82
C THR A 86 -18.15 -9.70 -14.02
N ALA A 87 -18.83 -10.85 -14.15
CA ALA A 87 -19.77 -11.11 -15.23
C ALA A 87 -20.98 -10.16 -15.21
N GLY A 88 -21.44 -9.75 -14.02
CA GLY A 88 -22.49 -8.74 -13.86
C GLY A 88 -22.05 -7.30 -14.19
N GLY A 89 -20.76 -7.08 -14.45
CA GLY A 89 -20.21 -5.75 -14.73
C GLY A 89 -20.16 -4.83 -13.51
N HIS A 90 -20.21 -5.39 -12.30
CA HIS A 90 -20.23 -4.63 -11.05
C HIS A 90 -18.83 -4.22 -10.56
N LEU A 91 -17.77 -4.78 -11.16
CA LEU A 91 -16.37 -4.53 -10.82
C LEU A 91 -15.57 -4.08 -12.06
N PRO A 92 -15.75 -2.84 -12.56
CA PRO A 92 -14.96 -2.33 -13.67
C PRO A 92 -13.50 -2.13 -13.26
N GLY A 93 -12.55 -2.59 -14.10
CA GLY A 93 -11.11 -2.49 -13.83
C GLY A 93 -10.56 -3.49 -12.81
N TRP A 94 -11.39 -4.43 -12.37
CA TRP A 94 -10.96 -5.57 -11.57
C TRP A 94 -10.47 -6.72 -12.46
N PRO A 95 -9.66 -7.64 -11.89
CA PRO A 95 -9.23 -8.84 -12.59
C PRO A 95 -10.43 -9.62 -13.12
N VAL A 96 -10.41 -9.93 -14.42
CA VAL A 96 -11.54 -10.60 -15.09
C VAL A 96 -11.52 -12.10 -14.86
N THR A 97 -10.35 -12.66 -14.54
CA THR A 97 -10.21 -14.07 -14.20
C THR A 97 -9.81 -14.26 -12.75
N TRP A 98 -10.19 -15.41 -12.18
CA TRP A 98 -9.72 -15.81 -10.86
C TRP A 98 -8.19 -15.90 -10.77
N ALA A 99 -7.52 -16.31 -11.85
CA ALA A 99 -6.05 -16.38 -11.89
C ALA A 99 -5.41 -14.99 -11.81
N GLU A 100 -5.93 -14.02 -12.56
CA GLU A 100 -5.49 -12.63 -12.43
C GLU A 100 -5.81 -12.08 -11.05
N PHE A 101 -7.00 -12.37 -10.50
CA PHE A 101 -7.37 -11.98 -9.15
C PHE A 101 -6.33 -12.44 -8.11
N VAL A 102 -5.93 -13.71 -8.22
CA VAL A 102 -4.88 -14.31 -7.38
C VAL A 102 -3.52 -13.61 -7.58
N ASN A 103 -3.19 -13.20 -8.80
CA ASN A 103 -1.85 -12.69 -9.14
C ASN A 103 -1.69 -11.16 -9.07
N THR A 104 -2.78 -10.40 -9.11
CA THR A 104 -2.76 -8.93 -9.26
C THR A 104 -3.17 -8.18 -8.00
N LEU A 105 -4.01 -8.79 -7.17
CA LEU A 105 -4.43 -8.15 -5.93
C LEU A 105 -3.43 -8.46 -4.82
N PRO A 106 -3.27 -7.52 -3.86
CA PRO A 106 -2.22 -7.57 -2.86
C PRO A 106 -2.22 -8.77 -1.90
N GLY A 107 -2.95 -9.87 -2.14
CA GLY A 107 -3.17 -10.92 -1.14
C GLY A 107 -3.17 -12.37 -1.60
N TYR A 108 -2.82 -12.69 -2.84
CA TYR A 108 -2.79 -14.11 -3.26
C TYR A 108 -1.45 -14.57 -3.84
N LEU A 109 -0.57 -13.66 -4.27
CA LEU A 109 0.85 -13.97 -4.48
C LEU A 109 1.71 -12.88 -3.85
N PRO A 110 2.50 -13.15 -2.80
CA PRO A 110 3.30 -12.15 -2.12
C PRO A 110 4.66 -12.14 -2.76
N ARG A 111 4.83 -11.25 -3.73
CA ARG A 111 6.18 -10.83 -4.05
C ARG A 111 6.76 -9.89 -2.98
N ARG A 112 5.92 -9.23 -2.16
CA ARG A 112 6.34 -8.32 -1.09
C ARG A 112 5.40 -8.36 0.11
N TYR A 113 5.94 -8.57 1.30
CA TYR A 113 5.22 -8.54 2.57
C TYR A 113 5.13 -7.11 3.15
N PRO A 114 4.15 -6.83 4.04
CA PRO A 114 2.93 -7.61 4.26
C PRO A 114 2.00 -7.56 3.04
N ALA A 115 1.18 -8.59 2.90
CA ALA A 115 0.21 -8.75 1.81
C ALA A 115 -1.21 -8.57 2.37
N TYR A 116 -2.11 -7.95 1.61
CA TYR A 116 -3.51 -7.72 1.95
C TYR A 116 -4.43 -8.38 0.93
N GLY A 117 -5.20 -9.39 1.35
CA GLY A 117 -6.22 -10.03 0.50
C GLY A 117 -7.60 -9.48 0.79
N VAL A 118 -8.38 -9.24 -0.26
CA VAL A 118 -9.74 -8.72 -0.15
C VAL A 118 -10.71 -9.76 -0.69
N TYR A 119 -11.74 -10.08 0.07
CA TYR A 119 -12.66 -11.18 -0.23
C TYR A 119 -14.11 -10.71 -0.11
N PRO A 120 -15.00 -11.08 -1.05
CA PRO A 120 -16.41 -10.75 -0.97
C PRO A 120 -17.06 -11.47 0.21
N GLY A 121 -18.09 -10.85 0.77
CA GLY A 121 -18.87 -11.41 1.87
C GLY A 121 -19.50 -12.77 1.56
N VAL A 122 -19.82 -13.51 2.62
CA VAL A 122 -20.52 -14.81 2.53
C VAL A 122 -21.97 -14.71 2.10
N SER A 123 -22.55 -13.51 2.18
CA SER A 123 -23.83 -13.12 1.60
C SER A 123 -23.70 -11.76 0.93
N PRO A 124 -24.67 -11.34 0.08
CA PRO A 124 -24.67 -10.01 -0.52
C PRO A 124 -24.74 -8.88 0.52
N SER A 125 -25.38 -9.16 1.67
CA SER A 125 -25.49 -8.26 2.82
C SER A 125 -24.27 -8.26 3.74
N THR A 126 -23.40 -9.27 3.64
CA THR A 126 -22.18 -9.34 4.46
C THR A 126 -21.08 -8.52 3.81
N LYS A 127 -20.42 -7.70 4.63
CA LYS A 127 -19.29 -6.89 4.18
C LYS A 127 -18.12 -7.74 3.68
N ALA A 128 -17.42 -7.22 2.67
CA ALA A 128 -16.15 -7.71 2.20
C ALA A 128 -15.12 -7.72 3.34
N THR A 129 -14.27 -8.73 3.34
CA THR A 129 -13.29 -8.98 4.39
C THR A 129 -11.89 -8.71 3.86
N VAL A 130 -11.11 -7.94 4.63
CA VAL A 130 -9.68 -7.74 4.35
C VAL A 130 -8.87 -8.59 5.31
N TRP A 131 -7.99 -9.42 4.74
CA TRP A 131 -7.02 -10.23 5.47
C TRP A 131 -5.63 -9.63 5.30
N ARG A 132 -4.92 -9.43 6.40
CA ARG A 132 -3.49 -9.10 6.39
C ARG A 132 -2.68 -10.38 6.57
N PHE A 133 -1.82 -10.68 5.61
CA PHE A 133 -0.88 -11.78 5.64
C PHE A 133 0.50 -11.29 6.05
N GLY A 134 1.02 -11.88 7.13
CA GLY A 134 2.38 -11.66 7.61
C GLY A 134 3.44 -12.32 6.71
N LYS A 135 4.70 -12.28 7.15
CA LYS A 135 5.86 -12.84 6.42
C LYS A 135 5.80 -14.38 6.26
N VAL A 136 4.96 -15.04 7.04
CA VAL A 136 4.75 -16.49 7.02
C VAL A 136 3.42 -16.78 6.35
N TRP A 137 3.44 -17.61 5.31
CA TRP A 137 2.25 -18.17 4.68
C TRP A 137 1.61 -19.18 5.61
N SER A 138 0.89 -18.70 6.62
CA SER A 138 -0.04 -19.53 7.37
C SER A 138 -1.44 -19.01 7.09
N PHE A 139 -2.29 -19.86 6.51
CA PHE A 139 -3.75 -19.69 6.57
C PHE A 139 -4.29 -20.05 7.97
N SER A 140 -3.43 -19.99 9.01
CA SER A 140 -3.91 -20.21 10.35
C SER A 140 -4.59 -18.92 10.80
N ASP A 141 -5.81 -19.06 11.32
CA ASP A 141 -6.63 -17.95 11.85
C ASP A 141 -5.88 -17.08 12.88
N ALA A 142 -4.75 -17.56 13.41
CA ALA A 142 -3.91 -16.88 14.39
C ALA A 142 -3.10 -15.69 13.84
N ASP A 143 -2.70 -15.71 12.56
CA ASP A 143 -1.87 -14.64 11.96
C ASP A 143 -2.68 -13.66 11.10
N SER A 144 -3.89 -14.07 10.72
CA SER A 144 -4.74 -13.36 9.80
C SER A 144 -5.69 -12.46 10.59
N LYS A 145 -5.35 -11.17 10.71
CA LYS A 145 -6.27 -10.20 11.33
C LYS A 145 -7.32 -9.81 10.30
N GLN A 146 -8.57 -10.20 10.56
CA GLN A 146 -9.73 -9.64 9.89
C GLN A 146 -9.82 -8.16 10.27
N ILE A 147 -9.67 -7.28 9.29
CA ILE A 147 -9.94 -5.86 9.49
C ILE A 147 -11.38 -5.63 9.05
N THR A 148 -12.26 -5.48 10.04
CA THR A 148 -13.67 -5.15 9.83
C THR A 148 -13.80 -3.63 9.71
N TYR A 149 -14.31 -3.17 8.58
CA TYR A 149 -14.71 -1.78 8.32
C TYR A 149 -16.23 -1.67 8.38
#